data_AF-A0A369L359-F1
#
_entry.id   AF-A0A369L359-F1
#
_cell.length_a   1.000
_cell.length_b   1.000
_cell.length_c   1.000
_cell.angle_alpha   90.00
_cell.angle_beta   90.00
_cell.angle_gamma   90.00
#
_symmetry.space_group_name_H-M   'P 1'
#
loop_
_entity.id
_entity.type
_entity.pdbx_description
1 polymer ?
#
loop_
_entity_poly.entity_id
_entity_poly.type
_entity_poly.pdbx_seq_one_letter_code
_entity_poly.pdbx_strand_id
1 'polypeptide(L)'
;MAVLAIAVSLAIFVVGWLSLGMVLFLIGMLGDNARDGSSFLFLMNFLFLRFASVAFGAYLATHITPILFKKVNPITIRNGFITIVATIALLIGTIMLIAVFQEMYSLRFMIIPAFQVVIIVAFAKIGARKHLKNHYLNLGERQGNY
;
A
#
# COMPACT_ATOMS: atom_id res chain seq x y z
N MET A 1 13.08 -6.19 18.22
CA MET A 1 13.51 -5.55 16.94
C MET A 1 12.54 -5.79 15.78
N ALA A 2 12.18 -7.04 15.45
CA ALA A 2 11.29 -7.32 14.31
C ALA A 2 9.89 -6.69 14.44
N VAL A 3 9.28 -6.74 15.63
CA VAL A 3 7.97 -6.13 15.90
C VAL A 3 8.00 -4.63 15.66
N LEU A 4 9.05 -3.94 16.13
CA LEU A 4 9.23 -2.51 15.90
C LEU A 4 9.37 -2.19 14.41
N ALA A 5 10.12 -3.00 13.65
CA ALA A 5 10.23 -2.82 12.20
C ALA A 5 8.87 -2.96 11.50
N ILE A 6 8.05 -3.93 11.91
CA ILE A 6 6.70 -4.11 11.37
C ILE A 6 5.77 -2.95 11.76
N ALA A 7 5.87 -2.43 12.99
CA ALA A 7 5.11 -1.26 13.41
C ALA A 7 5.50 -0.01 12.60
N VAL A 8 6.80 0.20 12.36
CA VAL A 8 7.30 1.29 11.52
C VAL A 8 6.88 1.11 10.06
N SER A 9 6.83 -0.12 9.54
CA SER A 9 6.35 -0.34 8.18
C SER A 9 4.87 0.01 8.02
N LEU A 10 4.04 -0.22 9.03
CA LEU A 10 2.65 0.25 9.05
C LEU A 10 2.55 1.78 9.09
N ALA A 11 3.39 2.44 9.89
CA ALA A 11 3.43 3.91 9.90
C ALA A 11 3.84 4.47 8.53
N ILE A 12 4.88 3.92 7.90
CA ILE A 12 5.32 4.31 6.55
C ILE A 12 4.24 4.01 5.51
N PHE A 13 3.52 2.90 5.64
CA PHE A 13 2.37 2.58 4.79
C PHE A 13 1.32 3.69 4.84
N VAL A 14 0.90 4.09 6.06
CA VAL A 14 -0.10 5.14 6.24
C VAL A 14 0.38 6.47 5.69
N VAL A 15 1.63 6.85 5.97
CA VAL A 15 2.22 8.10 5.46
C VAL A 15 2.30 8.09 3.93
N GLY A 16 2.79 7.00 3.33
CA GLY A 16 2.85 6.86 1.87
C GLY A 16 1.47 6.89 1.23
N TRP A 17 0.51 6.18 1.82
CA TRP A 17 -0.86 6.16 1.34
C TRP A 17 -1.50 7.56 1.38
N LEU A 18 -1.44 8.24 2.52
CA LEU A 18 -2.04 9.57 2.70
C LEU A 18 -1.34 10.64 1.86
N SER A 19 -0.02 10.61 1.76
CA SER A 19 0.73 11.58 0.95
C SER A 19 0.38 11.49 -0.54
N LEU A 20 0.43 10.30 -1.13
CA LEU A 20 0.03 10.15 -2.54
C LEU A 20 -1.47 10.38 -2.72
N GLY A 21 -2.29 9.95 -1.77
CA GLY A 21 -3.73 10.25 -1.77
C GLY A 21 -4.01 11.74 -1.80
N MET A 22 -3.31 12.53 -0.97
CA MET A 22 -3.46 13.99 -0.92
C MET A 22 -3.01 14.66 -2.22
N VAL A 23 -1.87 14.23 -2.79
CA VAL A 23 -1.40 14.76 -4.07
C VAL A 23 -2.39 14.46 -5.19
N LEU A 24 -2.87 13.23 -5.30
CA LEU A 24 -3.85 12.83 -6.31
C LEU A 24 -5.19 13.56 -6.13
N PHE A 25 -5.63 13.73 -4.88
CA PHE A 25 -6.83 14.51 -4.56
C PHE A 25 -6.71 15.96 -5.04
N LEU A 26 -5.58 16.62 -4.75
CA LEU A 26 -5.32 17.99 -5.20
C LEU A 26 -5.28 18.10 -6.72
N ILE A 27 -4.63 17.14 -7.41
CA ILE A 27 -4.61 17.08 -8.87
C ILE A 27 -6.02 16.94 -9.43
N GLY A 28 -6.84 16.06 -8.84
CA GLY A 28 -8.24 15.90 -9.21
C GLY A 28 -9.05 17.18 -9.05
N MET A 29 -8.89 17.85 -7.90
CA MET A 29 -9.59 19.12 -7.61
C MET A 29 -9.20 20.23 -8.58
N LEU A 30 -7.92 20.31 -8.97
CA LEU A 30 -7.46 21.28 -9.98
C LEU A 30 -7.96 20.93 -11.38
N GLY A 31 -8.07 19.63 -11.71
CA GLY A 31 -8.57 19.15 -12.99
C GLY A 31 -10.07 19.40 -13.18
N ASP A 32 -10.87 19.18 -12.14
CA ASP A 32 -12.32 19.41 -12.17
C ASP A 32 -12.66 20.90 -12.29
N ASN A 33 -11.84 21.78 -11.70
CA ASN A 33 -12.00 23.23 -11.86
C ASN A 33 -11.54 23.75 -13.25
N ALA A 34 -10.75 22.97 -14.00
CA ALA A 34 -10.17 23.37 -15.28
C ALA A 34 -10.95 22.85 -16.50
N ARG A 35 -11.81 21.84 -16.33
CA ARG A 35 -12.64 21.27 -17.39
C ARG A 35 -13.98 20.81 -16.83
N ASP A 36 -15.07 21.29 -17.41
CA ASP A 36 -16.40 20.72 -17.21
C ASP A 36 -16.39 19.22 -17.52
N GLY A 37 -16.44 18.41 -16.47
CA GLY A 37 -17.25 17.20 -16.42
C GLY A 37 -16.96 16.12 -17.45
N SER A 38 -15.70 15.74 -17.69
CA SER A 38 -15.46 14.42 -18.29
C SER A 38 -15.54 13.36 -17.20
N SER A 39 -16.61 12.55 -17.18
CA SER A 39 -16.79 11.43 -16.24
C SER A 39 -15.60 10.45 -16.22
N PHE A 40 -14.81 10.43 -17.30
CA PHE A 40 -13.58 9.67 -17.40
C PHE A 40 -12.47 10.18 -16.47
N LEU A 41 -12.26 11.50 -16.37
CA LEU A 41 -11.27 12.09 -15.47
C LEU A 41 -11.63 11.86 -14.01
N PHE A 42 -12.91 11.97 -13.67
CA PHE A 42 -13.40 11.62 -12.34
C PHE A 42 -13.15 10.14 -12.00
N LEU A 43 -13.46 9.24 -12.94
CA LEU A 43 -13.20 7.81 -12.77
C LEU A 43 -11.70 7.51 -12.61
N MET A 44 -10.85 8.11 -13.44
CA MET A 44 -9.40 7.96 -13.32
C MET A 44 -8.89 8.48 -11.98
N ASN A 45 -9.34 9.66 -11.55
CA ASN A 45 -8.99 10.21 -10.25
C ASN A 45 -9.45 9.28 -9.12
N PHE A 46 -10.67 8.76 -9.18
CA PHE A 46 -11.17 7.79 -8.22
C PHE A 46 -10.30 6.52 -8.16
N LEU A 47 -9.95 5.93 -9.32
CA LEU A 47 -9.11 4.74 -9.39
C LEU A 47 -7.69 5.02 -8.85
N PHE A 48 -7.08 6.14 -9.23
CA PHE A 48 -5.76 6.51 -8.73
C PHE A 48 -5.78 6.76 -7.22
N LEU A 49 -6.75 7.54 -6.74
CA LEU A 49 -6.91 7.84 -5.33
C LEU A 49 -7.17 6.57 -4.51
N ARG A 50 -7.93 5.61 -5.02
CA ARG A 50 -8.34 4.44 -4.25
C ARG A 50 -7.36 3.27 -4.32
N PHE A 51 -6.64 3.14 -5.44
CA PHE A 51 -5.77 2.00 -5.70
C PHE A 51 -4.30 2.38 -5.80
N ALA A 52 -3.94 3.44 -6.54
CA ALA A 52 -2.55 3.83 -6.70
C ALA A 52 -1.95 4.38 -5.40
N SER A 53 -2.72 5.16 -4.63
CA SER A 53 -2.28 5.67 -3.32
C SER A 53 -1.96 4.52 -2.34
N VAL A 54 -2.85 3.54 -2.26
CA VAL A 54 -2.72 2.35 -1.40
C VAL A 54 -1.54 1.48 -1.85
N ALA A 55 -1.41 1.26 -3.16
CA ALA A 55 -0.29 0.55 -3.77
C ALA A 55 1.06 1.19 -3.42
N PHE A 56 1.12 2.53 -3.52
CA PHE A 56 2.32 3.29 -3.21
C PHE A 56 2.69 3.20 -1.73
N GLY A 57 1.72 3.33 -0.82
CA GLY A 57 1.95 3.12 0.61
C GLY A 57 2.55 1.73 0.88
N ALA A 58 1.99 0.68 0.26
CA ALA A 58 2.46 -0.69 0.46
C ALA A 58 3.87 -0.93 -0.08
N TYR A 59 4.18 -0.36 -1.26
CA TYR A 59 5.52 -0.38 -1.84
C TYR A 59 6.53 0.35 -0.92
N LEU A 60 6.17 1.55 -0.44
CA LEU A 60 7.05 2.37 0.38
C LEU A 60 7.38 1.67 1.70
N ALA A 61 6.37 1.06 2.33
CA ALA A 61 6.50 0.32 3.57
C ALA A 61 7.52 -0.84 3.46
N THR A 62 7.46 -1.64 2.40
CA THR A 62 8.37 -2.78 2.25
C THR A 62 9.70 -2.44 1.62
N HIS A 63 9.82 -1.27 0.98
CA HIS A 63 11.07 -0.79 0.41
C HIS A 63 11.95 -0.04 1.43
N ILE A 64 11.36 0.87 2.22
CA ILE A 64 12.09 1.74 3.15
C ILE A 64 12.40 1.04 4.47
N THR A 65 11.46 0.27 5.02
CA THR A 65 11.63 -0.32 6.36
C THR A 65 12.89 -1.19 6.49
N PRO A 66 13.25 -2.05 5.52
CA PRO A 66 14.50 -2.81 5.59
C PRO A 66 15.77 -1.95 5.57
N ILE A 67 15.70 -0.74 4.99
CA ILE A 67 16.82 0.22 4.97
C ILE A 67 17.05 0.79 6.38
N LEU A 68 15.97 1.08 7.10
CA LEU A 68 16.00 1.56 8.49
C LEU A 68 16.39 0.44 9.46
N PHE A 69 15.97 -0.79 9.19
CA PHE A 69 16.19 -1.96 10.05
C PHE A 69 17.06 -3.03 9.37
N LYS A 70 18.32 -2.67 9.07
CA LYS A 70 19.29 -3.56 8.39
C LYS A 70 19.52 -4.91 9.08
N LYS A 71 19.26 -5.00 10.39
CA LYS A 71 19.40 -6.24 11.19
C LYS A 71 18.20 -7.18 11.11
N VAL A 72 17.09 -6.77 10.48
CA VAL A 72 15.87 -7.57 10.36
C VAL A 72 15.72 -8.04 8.93
N ASN A 73 15.43 -9.33 8.75
CA ASN A 73 15.24 -9.91 7.42
C ASN A 73 14.08 -9.20 6.67
N PRO A 74 14.30 -8.67 5.45
CA PRO A 74 13.27 -8.01 4.65
C PRO A 74 12.02 -8.88 4.42
N ILE A 75 12.19 -10.20 4.34
CA ILE A 75 11.10 -11.15 4.15
C ILE A 75 10.20 -11.20 5.38
N THR A 76 10.78 -11.16 6.59
CA THR A 76 10.04 -11.12 7.85
C THR A 76 9.21 -9.85 7.97
N ILE A 77 9.79 -8.69 7.60
CA ILE A 77 9.08 -7.41 7.59
C ILE A 77 7.91 -7.45 6.61
N ARG A 78 8.15 -7.91 5.37
CA ARG A 78 7.12 -8.02 4.35
C ARG A 78 5.97 -8.94 4.78
N ASN A 79 6.29 -10.15 5.23
CA ASN A 79 5.28 -11.12 5.62
C ASN A 79 4.50 -10.63 6.85
N GLY A 80 5.18 -10.09 7.87
CA GLY A 80 4.53 -9.53 9.05
C GLY A 80 3.60 -8.35 8.72
N PHE A 81 4.04 -7.45 7.84
CA PHE A 81 3.20 -6.37 7.32
C PHE A 81 1.96 -6.90 6.59
N ILE A 82 2.13 -7.84 5.66
CA ILE A 82 1.02 -8.43 4.90
C ILE A 82 0.03 -9.12 5.85
N THR A 83 0.52 -9.88 6.84
CA THR A 83 -0.34 -10.55 7.82
C THR A 83 -1.20 -9.53 8.56
N ILE A 84 -0.62 -8.46 9.09
CA ILE A 84 -1.38 -7.45 9.84
C ILE A 84 -2.43 -6.78 8.95
N VAL A 85 -2.06 -6.39 7.73
CA VAL A 85 -3.01 -5.76 6.81
C VAL A 85 -4.13 -6.73 6.42
N ALA A 86 -3.81 -8.00 6.17
CA ALA A 86 -4.81 -9.02 5.88
C ALA A 86 -5.75 -9.26 7.08
N THR A 87 -5.22 -9.30 8.31
CA THR A 87 -6.03 -9.41 9.53
C THR A 87 -6.96 -8.22 9.70
N ILE A 88 -6.46 -6.99 9.52
CA ILE A 88 -7.30 -5.78 9.59
C ILE A 88 -8.38 -5.82 8.50
N ALA A 89 -8.02 -6.22 7.28
CA ALA A 89 -8.98 -6.30 6.19
C ALA A 89 -10.05 -7.37 6.42
N LEU A 90 -9.68 -8.51 7.02
CA LEU A 90 -10.64 -9.53 7.45
C LEU A 90 -11.58 -8.99 8.52
N LEU A 91 -11.07 -8.29 9.55
CA LEU A 91 -11.89 -7.66 10.58
C LEU A 91 -12.89 -6.65 9.99
N ILE A 92 -12.41 -5.77 9.12
CA ILE A 92 -13.27 -4.80 8.41
C ILE A 92 -14.30 -5.53 7.55
N GLY A 93 -13.87 -6.58 6.82
CA GLY A 93 -14.75 -7.41 6.00
C GLY A 93 -15.85 -8.09 6.81
N THR A 94 -15.53 -8.63 7.98
CA THR A 94 -16.51 -9.23 8.91
C THR A 94 -17.47 -8.18 9.44
N ILE A 95 -17.00 -6.99 9.84
CA ILE A 95 -17.85 -5.90 10.30
C ILE A 95 -18.80 -5.44 9.18
N MET A 96 -18.27 -5.25 7.97
CA MET A 96 -19.09 -4.91 6.80
C MET A 96 -20.12 -6.00 6.50
N LEU A 97 -19.77 -7.28 6.66
CA LEU A 97 -20.69 -8.39 6.44
C LEU A 97 -21.85 -8.40 7.44
N ILE A 98 -21.55 -8.17 8.72
CA ILE A 98 -22.58 -7.99 9.75
C ILE A 98 -23.49 -6.81 9.38
N ALA A 99 -22.92 -5.69 8.93
CA ALA A 99 -23.70 -4.51 8.54
C ALA A 99 -24.54 -4.73 7.28
N VAL A 100 -24.09 -5.58 6.35
CA VAL A 100 -24.91 -6.04 5.20
C VAL A 100 -26.10 -6.87 5.69
N PHE A 101 -25.89 -7.78 6.65
CA PHE A 101 -26.98 -8.59 7.22
C PHE A 101 -27.98 -7.75 8.03
N GLN A 102 -27.58 -6.57 8.49
CA GLN A 102 -28.46 -5.58 9.13
C GLN A 102 -29.09 -4.60 8.13
N GLU A 103 -28.99 -4.87 6.81
CA GLU A 103 -29.47 -4.03 5.71
C GLU A 103 -28.91 -2.59 5.68
N MET A 104 -27.85 -2.31 6.44
CA MET A 104 -27.21 -0.99 6.48
C MET A 104 -26.35 -0.71 5.24
N TYR A 105 -25.84 -1.75 4.58
CA TYR A 105 -24.99 -1.63 3.40
C TYR A 105 -25.29 -2.70 2.35
N SER A 106 -24.99 -2.39 1.09
CA SER A 106 -25.03 -3.36 -0.01
C SER A 106 -23.76 -4.22 -0.07
N LEU A 107 -23.89 -5.48 -0.47
CA LEU A 107 -22.78 -6.40 -0.72
C LEU A 107 -21.71 -5.84 -1.68
N ARG A 108 -22.10 -4.93 -2.57
CA ARG A 108 -21.21 -4.25 -3.53
C ARG A 108 -20.08 -3.46 -2.85
N PHE A 109 -20.29 -3.01 -1.62
CA PHE A 109 -19.27 -2.27 -0.85
C PHE A 109 -18.07 -3.12 -0.42
N MET A 110 -18.17 -4.46 -0.50
CA MET A 110 -17.05 -5.37 -0.17
C MET A 110 -16.03 -5.55 -1.30
N ILE A 111 -16.38 -5.22 -2.54
CA ILE A 111 -15.51 -5.46 -3.71
C ILE A 111 -14.24 -4.59 -3.64
N ILE A 112 -14.41 -3.31 -3.29
CA ILE A 112 -13.32 -2.34 -3.20
C ILE A 112 -12.27 -2.74 -2.15
N PRO A 113 -12.61 -3.01 -0.88
CA PRO A 113 -11.62 -3.40 0.12
C PRO A 113 -10.94 -4.73 -0.21
N ALA A 114 -11.67 -5.71 -0.77
CA ALA A 114 -11.06 -6.96 -1.22
C ALA A 114 -9.99 -6.74 -2.30
N PHE A 115 -10.29 -5.90 -3.29
CA PHE A 115 -9.34 -5.55 -4.35
C PHE A 115 -8.14 -4.75 -3.81
N GLN A 116 -8.35 -3.86 -2.85
CA GLN A 116 -7.28 -3.12 -2.18
C GLN A 116 -6.30 -4.06 -1.48
N VAL A 117 -6.76 -5.12 -0.79
CA VAL A 117 -5.86 -6.10 -0.16
C VAL A 117 -4.95 -6.77 -1.19
N VAL A 118 -5.51 -7.19 -2.33
CA VAL A 118 -4.74 -7.83 -3.41
C VAL A 118 -3.65 -6.88 -3.92
N ILE A 119 -3.99 -5.60 -4.12
CA ILE A 119 -3.04 -4.57 -4.53
C ILE A 119 -1.93 -4.39 -3.50
N ILE A 120 -2.27 -4.27 -2.21
CA ILE A 120 -1.28 -4.12 -1.13
C ILE A 120 -0.31 -5.29 -1.17
N VAL A 121 -0.80 -6.53 -1.26
CA VAL A 121 0.05 -7.73 -1.29
C VAL A 121 0.98 -7.72 -2.50
N ALA A 122 0.47 -7.36 -3.68
CA ALA A 122 1.27 -7.29 -4.91
C ALA A 122 2.38 -6.24 -4.81
N PHE A 123 2.06 -5.02 -4.38
CA PHE A 123 3.04 -3.93 -4.30
C PHE A 123 4.00 -4.08 -3.12
N ALA A 124 3.56 -4.67 -2.00
CA ALA A 124 4.43 -5.06 -0.90
C ALA A 124 5.49 -6.07 -1.37
N LYS A 125 5.12 -7.05 -2.22
CA LYS A 125 6.07 -7.98 -2.84
C LYS A 125 7.04 -7.27 -3.78
N ILE A 126 6.57 -6.31 -4.59
CA ILE A 126 7.40 -5.53 -5.51
C ILE A 126 8.45 -4.71 -4.75
N GLY A 127 8.04 -3.97 -3.69
CA GLY A 127 8.95 -3.15 -2.89
C GLY A 127 10.08 -3.95 -2.25
N ALA A 128 9.74 -5.12 -1.67
CA ALA A 128 10.72 -6.04 -1.11
C ALA A 128 11.67 -6.63 -2.16
N ARG A 129 11.17 -7.02 -3.34
CA ARG A 129 12.00 -7.52 -4.45
C ARG A 129 13.00 -6.47 -4.93
N LYS A 130 12.56 -5.22 -5.08
CA LYS A 130 13.43 -4.12 -5.53
C LYS A 130 14.51 -3.79 -4.50
N HIS A 131 14.17 -3.82 -3.21
CA HIS A 131 15.15 -3.68 -2.14
C HIS A 131 16.22 -4.78 -2.19
N LEU A 132 15.80 -6.05 -2.29
CA LEU A 132 16.72 -7.19 -2.39
C LEU A 132 17.64 -7.05 -3.62
N LYS A 133 17.09 -6.74 -4.79
CA LYS A 133 17.89 -6.54 -6.02
C LYS A 133 18.96 -5.47 -5.84
N ASN A 134 18.62 -4.32 -5.27
CA ASN A 134 19.60 -3.26 -5.01
C ASN A 134 20.67 -3.68 -3.99
N HIS A 135 20.29 -4.46 -2.97
CA HIS A 135 21.25 -4.98 -1.99
C HIS A 135 22.25 -5.95 -2.63
N TYR A 136 21.82 -6.83 -3.54
CA TYR A 136 22.72 -7.75 -4.25
C TYR A 136 23.62 -7.02 -5.26
N LEU A 137 23.10 -6.02 -5.99
CA LEU A 137 23.90 -5.21 -6.91
C LEU A 137 25.03 -4.45 -6.18
N ASN A 138 24.71 -3.83 -5.04
CA ASN A 138 25.71 -3.13 -4.22
C ASN A 138 26.79 -4.07 -3.62
N LEU A 139 26.46 -5.34 -3.40
CA LEU A 139 27.44 -6.33 -2.96
C LEU A 139 28.34 -6.79 -4.12
N GLY A 140 27.78 -6.94 -5.32
CA GLY A 140 28.54 -7.26 -6.54
C GLY A 140 29.54 -6.18 -6.92
N GLU A 141 29.14 -4.90 -6.87
CA GLU A 141 30.06 -3.78 -7.11
C GLU A 141 31.18 -3.69 -6.06
N ARG A 142 30.90 -4.06 -4.81
CA ARG A 142 31.93 -4.10 -3.75
C ARG A 142 32.90 -5.28 -3.88
N GLN A 143 32.53 -6.35 -4.59
CA GLN A 143 33.40 -7.50 -4.82
C GLN A 143 34.22 -7.40 -6.11
N GLY A 144 33.85 -6.54 -7.06
CA GLY A 144 34.61 -6.28 -8.28
C GLY A 144 35.69 -5.19 -8.17
N ASN A 145 35.92 -4.65 -6.97
CA ASN A 145 36.86 -3.55 -6.69
C ASN A 145 38.13 -4.01 -5.95
N TYR A 146 38.50 -5.29 -6.04
CA TYR A 146 39.75 -5.84 -5.55
C TYR A 146 40.51 -6.53 -6.68
#